data_AF-A0A099P8L2-F1
#
_entry.id   AF-A0A099P8L2-F1
#
_cell.length_a   1.000
_cell.length_b   1.000
_cell.length_c   1.000
_cell.angle_alpha   90.00
_cell.angle_beta   90.00
_cell.angle_gamma   90.00
#
_symmetry.space_group_name_H-M   'P 1'
#
loop_
_entity.id
_entity.type
_entity.pdbx_description
1 polymer ?
#
loop_
_entity_poly.entity_id
_entity_poly.type
_entity_poly.pdbx_seq_one_letter_code
_entity_poly.pdbx_strand_id
1 'polypeptide(L)'
;MAAKKLNLKDKYRLLTRDLDWEYSYSDRKEAFPYEEFEGIKITDWSKWEDPFRLTMDSYWKYQAEKEKKLYAIFDAFSQNNGHLNVTDERYVNAIKIFLTGVSPLEYQAYQGYAHVGRQFGGAGARVACQMQSIDELRHVQTQIHAMSHYNKYFDGFQDWSHMHDRVWYLSVPKSFFDDARSAGPFEFLIAISFSFEYVLTNLLFVPFMSGAAHNGDMATCTFGFSAQSDEARHMTLGLEIIKFLLEQHEDNVPIVQKWIDKWFWRGTRLLTIVAMMMDYMLPNKVMSWKEAWEVYFEEAGGALFKDLARYGIRMPKFVETTEKEKEHISHQAWWIFYTHGHAAGFHTWIPSDEELDWLSEKYPDTFDKYYRPRWELAKKMEAEGKRFYTKALPQLCTTCQIPMGFTEMDDPTQIAYRSSDFEGEKYHFCSDGCKHIFDEEPEKYVQSWLPVHQIYQGNCGGASVEEVLRDYYQLNMGADNMDIKGSPDQKRWKEWKGVA
;
A
#
# COMPACT_ATOMS: atom_id res chain seq x y z
N MET A 1 9.78 43.67 -35.49
CA MET A 1 10.58 43.00 -34.46
C MET A 1 10.48 41.50 -34.66
N ALA A 2 11.59 40.75 -34.60
CA ALA A 2 11.52 39.29 -34.68
C ALA A 2 10.77 38.73 -33.45
N ALA A 3 9.82 37.82 -33.66
CA ALA A 3 9.09 37.20 -32.55
C ALA A 3 10.07 36.50 -31.61
N LYS A 4 9.98 36.79 -30.31
CA LYS A 4 10.84 36.19 -29.28
C LYS A 4 10.50 34.71 -29.16
N LYS A 5 11.50 33.81 -29.29
CA LYS A 5 11.30 32.37 -29.10
C LYS A 5 10.87 32.09 -27.65
N LEU A 6 9.83 31.26 -27.49
CA LEU A 6 9.33 30.82 -26.20
C LEU A 6 10.35 29.89 -25.52
N ASN A 7 10.48 29.98 -24.19
CA ASN A 7 11.19 28.97 -23.42
C ASN A 7 10.34 27.68 -23.31
N LEU A 8 10.92 26.59 -22.79
CA LEU A 8 10.24 25.29 -22.72
C LEU A 8 9.00 25.30 -21.82
N LYS A 9 9.04 26.04 -20.71
CA LYS A 9 7.91 26.17 -19.78
C LYS A 9 6.73 26.89 -20.44
N ASP A 10 6.98 28.04 -21.05
CA ASP A 10 5.95 28.82 -21.75
C ASP A 10 5.39 28.05 -22.94
N LYS A 11 6.24 27.32 -23.68
CA LYS A 11 5.80 26.44 -24.76
C LYS A 11 4.88 25.34 -24.25
N TYR A 12 5.23 24.67 -23.14
CA TYR A 12 4.39 23.62 -22.57
C TYR A 12 3.06 24.18 -22.06
N ARG A 13 3.08 25.33 -21.39
CA ARG A 13 1.87 26.04 -20.93
C ARG A 13 0.89 26.30 -22.08
N LEU A 14 1.39 26.73 -23.24
CA LEU A 14 0.54 26.94 -24.44
C LEU A 14 -0.07 25.65 -25.00
N LEU A 15 0.54 24.50 -24.72
CA LEU A 15 0.06 23.19 -25.18
C LEU A 15 -0.85 22.49 -24.16
N THR A 16 -1.05 23.09 -22.97
CA THR A 16 -1.87 22.54 -21.90
C THR A 16 -2.84 23.59 -21.34
N ARG A 17 -2.34 24.50 -20.51
CA ARG A 17 -3.13 25.46 -19.73
C ARG A 17 -3.83 26.51 -20.57
N ASP A 18 -3.21 26.92 -21.69
CA ASP A 18 -3.78 27.90 -22.62
C ASP A 18 -4.97 27.36 -23.45
N LEU A 19 -5.22 26.04 -23.36
CA LEU A 19 -6.42 25.42 -23.93
C LEU A 19 -7.65 25.56 -23.02
N ASP A 20 -7.46 26.01 -21.77
CA ASP A 20 -8.54 26.36 -20.85
C ASP A 20 -9.02 27.80 -21.10
N TRP A 21 -10.23 28.14 -20.65
CA TRP A 21 -10.83 29.47 -20.88
C TRP A 21 -11.68 29.92 -19.70
N GLU A 22 -11.97 31.22 -19.65
CA GLU A 22 -12.95 31.78 -18.73
C GLU A 22 -14.38 31.57 -19.23
N TYR A 23 -15.25 31.04 -18.37
CA TYR A 23 -16.57 30.61 -18.78
C TYR A 23 -17.51 31.83 -18.91
N SER A 24 -18.28 31.87 -20.00
CA SER A 24 -19.24 32.95 -20.27
C SER A 24 -20.70 32.53 -20.19
N TYR A 25 -20.98 31.22 -20.19
CA TYR A 25 -22.35 30.66 -20.23
C TYR A 25 -22.74 29.85 -18.99
N SER A 26 -21.80 29.61 -18.08
CA SER A 26 -22.02 28.89 -16.81
C SER A 26 -21.03 29.39 -15.76
N ASP A 27 -21.38 29.25 -14.48
CA ASP A 27 -20.43 29.57 -13.41
C ASP A 27 -19.31 28.50 -13.39
N ARG A 28 -18.06 28.95 -13.30
CA ARG A 28 -16.90 28.07 -13.17
C ARG A 28 -17.00 27.19 -11.90
N LYS A 29 -17.62 27.71 -10.83
CA LYS A 29 -17.84 26.95 -9.59
C LYS A 29 -18.78 25.76 -9.77
N GLU A 30 -19.79 25.88 -10.63
CA GLU A 30 -20.68 24.75 -10.95
C GLU A 30 -19.93 23.66 -11.74
N ALA A 31 -18.92 24.05 -12.52
CA ALA A 31 -18.09 23.11 -13.27
C ALA A 31 -17.03 22.41 -12.42
N PHE A 32 -16.64 23.01 -11.28
CA PHE A 32 -15.63 22.50 -10.34
C PHE A 32 -16.17 22.58 -8.89
N PRO A 33 -17.21 21.81 -8.54
CA PRO A 33 -17.97 22.01 -7.30
C PRO A 33 -17.26 21.52 -6.02
N TYR A 34 -16.10 20.89 -6.14
CA TYR A 34 -15.41 20.23 -5.03
C TYR A 34 -14.21 21.01 -4.48
N GLU A 35 -13.90 22.21 -4.99
CA GLU A 35 -12.70 22.94 -4.56
C GLU A 35 -12.83 23.71 -3.24
N GLU A 36 -14.05 23.89 -2.71
CA GLU A 36 -14.27 24.78 -1.56
C GLU A 36 -14.58 24.06 -0.24
N PHE A 37 -15.20 22.87 -0.29
CA PHE A 37 -15.78 22.24 0.91
C PHE A 37 -14.73 21.73 1.91
N GLU A 38 -13.51 21.47 1.43
CA GLU A 38 -12.37 21.02 2.26
C GLU A 38 -11.71 22.18 3.03
N GLY A 39 -12.13 23.42 2.78
CA GLY A 39 -11.56 24.62 3.42
C GLY A 39 -10.23 25.09 2.82
N ILE A 40 -9.69 24.37 1.84
CA ILE A 40 -8.50 24.79 1.07
C ILE A 40 -8.84 26.03 0.23
N LYS A 41 -7.91 26.99 0.24
CA LYS A 41 -8.02 28.24 -0.53
C LYS A 41 -6.93 28.28 -1.58
N ILE A 42 -7.33 28.33 -2.85
CA ILE A 42 -6.44 28.59 -3.98
C ILE A 42 -6.57 30.06 -4.38
N THR A 43 -5.50 30.83 -4.21
CA THR A 43 -5.50 32.27 -4.52
C THR A 43 -5.20 32.54 -5.99
N ASP A 44 -4.36 31.72 -6.61
CA ASP A 44 -3.95 31.88 -8.00
C ASP A 44 -3.45 30.56 -8.61
N TRP A 45 -4.33 29.88 -9.35
CA TRP A 45 -3.98 28.71 -10.17
C TRP A 45 -2.90 29.01 -11.22
N SER A 46 -2.64 30.28 -11.55
CA SER A 46 -1.60 30.64 -12.49
C SER A 46 -0.18 30.32 -11.95
N LYS A 47 -0.02 30.23 -10.63
CA LYS A 47 1.24 29.87 -9.96
C LYS A 47 1.58 28.39 -9.97
N TRP A 48 0.70 27.54 -10.48
CA TRP A 48 1.00 26.11 -10.65
C TRP A 48 2.27 25.91 -11.50
N GLU A 49 3.21 25.13 -10.99
CA GLU A 49 4.38 24.67 -11.74
C GLU A 49 4.15 23.25 -12.22
N ASP A 50 4.25 23.02 -13.54
CA ASP A 50 4.06 21.69 -14.09
C ASP A 50 5.17 20.74 -13.59
N PRO A 51 4.83 19.66 -12.84
CA PRO A 51 5.82 18.74 -12.24
C PRO A 51 6.62 18.00 -13.32
N PHE A 52 6.02 17.80 -14.48
CA PHE A 52 6.66 17.24 -15.67
C PHE A 52 6.05 17.89 -16.92
N ARG A 53 6.79 17.85 -18.03
CA ARG A 53 6.43 18.54 -19.28
C ARG A 53 6.38 17.58 -20.46
N LEU A 54 5.51 16.58 -20.36
CA LEU A 54 5.26 15.60 -21.42
C LEU A 54 3.99 15.98 -22.19
N THR A 55 4.13 16.14 -23.51
CA THR A 55 3.00 16.21 -24.44
C THR A 55 2.56 14.80 -24.81
N MET A 56 1.32 14.62 -25.29
CA MET A 56 0.77 13.29 -25.56
C MET A 56 1.57 12.47 -26.58
N ASP A 57 2.12 13.10 -27.62
CA ASP A 57 3.00 12.43 -28.59
C ASP A 57 4.27 11.88 -27.94
N SER A 58 4.85 12.62 -26.98
CA SER A 58 6.02 12.18 -26.23
C SER A 58 5.65 11.09 -25.23
N TYR A 59 4.54 11.24 -24.51
CA TYR A 59 4.02 10.22 -23.59
C TYR A 59 3.82 8.89 -24.34
N TRP A 60 3.05 8.87 -25.43
CA TRP A 60 2.81 7.66 -26.22
C TRP A 60 4.09 7.04 -26.75
N LYS A 61 5.02 7.86 -27.26
CA LYS A 61 6.30 7.36 -27.79
C LYS A 61 7.12 6.64 -26.71
N TYR A 62 7.29 7.24 -25.54
CA TYR A 62 8.09 6.64 -24.48
C TYR A 62 7.39 5.42 -23.85
N GLN A 63 6.09 5.53 -23.59
CA GLN A 63 5.33 4.42 -23.01
C GLN A 63 5.27 3.21 -23.94
N ALA A 64 5.05 3.40 -25.25
CA ALA A 64 5.01 2.29 -26.21
C ALA A 64 6.35 1.52 -26.27
N GLU A 65 7.49 2.22 -26.21
CA GLU A 65 8.80 1.57 -26.19
C GLU A 65 9.07 0.81 -24.88
N LYS A 66 8.54 1.29 -23.75
CA LYS A 66 8.58 0.58 -22.47
C LYS A 66 7.74 -0.70 -22.54
N GLU A 67 6.48 -0.59 -22.98
CA GLU A 67 5.55 -1.72 -23.07
C GLU A 67 6.05 -2.79 -24.04
N LYS A 68 6.59 -2.41 -25.20
CA LYS A 68 7.15 -3.38 -26.16
C LYS A 68 8.25 -4.24 -25.54
N LYS A 69 9.12 -3.66 -24.73
CA LYS A 69 10.20 -4.39 -24.03
C LYS A 69 9.65 -5.23 -22.88
N LEU A 70 8.73 -4.66 -22.10
CA LEU A 70 8.10 -5.33 -20.96
C LEU A 70 7.40 -6.63 -21.40
N TYR A 71 6.50 -6.55 -22.39
CA TYR A 71 5.77 -7.73 -22.86
C TYR A 71 6.67 -8.75 -23.55
N ALA A 72 7.72 -8.34 -24.26
CA ALA A 72 8.70 -9.28 -24.79
C ALA A 72 9.39 -10.10 -23.68
N ILE A 73 9.63 -9.49 -22.52
CA ILE A 73 10.20 -10.18 -21.36
C ILE A 73 9.16 -11.06 -20.67
N PHE A 74 7.89 -10.62 -20.54
CA PHE A 74 6.81 -11.45 -20.00
C PHE A 74 6.55 -12.70 -20.84
N ASP A 75 6.57 -12.55 -22.16
CA ASP A 75 6.44 -13.67 -23.10
C ASP A 75 7.63 -14.63 -22.96
N ALA A 76 8.86 -14.10 -22.90
CA ALA A 76 10.05 -14.91 -22.70
C ALA A 76 10.05 -15.63 -21.33
N PHE A 77 9.64 -14.95 -20.26
CA PHE A 77 9.48 -15.53 -18.92
C PHE A 77 8.50 -16.69 -18.96
N SER A 78 7.33 -16.48 -19.59
CA SER A 78 6.30 -17.51 -19.70
C SER A 78 6.76 -18.69 -20.56
N GLN A 79 7.35 -18.41 -21.71
CA GLN A 79 7.85 -19.41 -22.66
C GLN A 79 8.93 -20.31 -22.06
N ASN A 80 9.79 -19.75 -21.20
CA ASN A 80 10.89 -20.47 -20.58
C ASN A 80 10.56 -21.02 -19.19
N ASN A 81 9.27 -21.04 -18.79
CA ASN A 81 8.84 -21.46 -17.46
C ASN A 81 9.61 -20.74 -16.34
N GLY A 82 9.79 -19.43 -16.46
CA GLY A 82 10.65 -18.64 -15.58
C GLY A 82 10.27 -18.69 -14.10
N HIS A 83 9.01 -19.00 -13.76
CA HIS A 83 8.56 -19.27 -12.40
C HIS A 83 9.34 -20.39 -11.70
N LEU A 84 9.95 -21.32 -12.44
CA LEU A 84 10.81 -22.37 -11.88
C LEU A 84 12.18 -21.85 -11.40
N ASN A 85 12.55 -20.62 -11.76
CA ASN A 85 13.82 -20.01 -11.40
C ASN A 85 13.75 -19.16 -10.13
N VAL A 86 12.56 -19.01 -9.53
CA VAL A 86 12.49 -18.39 -8.20
C VAL A 86 13.17 -19.26 -7.15
N THR A 87 13.55 -18.65 -6.03
CA THR A 87 14.37 -19.28 -4.99
C THR A 87 13.68 -20.46 -4.30
N ASP A 88 12.40 -20.30 -3.94
CA ASP A 88 11.63 -21.23 -3.11
C ASP A 88 10.12 -20.98 -3.34
N GLU A 89 9.27 -21.99 -3.13
CA GLU A 89 7.82 -21.82 -3.26
C GLU A 89 7.25 -20.75 -2.31
N ARG A 90 7.92 -20.52 -1.17
CA ARG A 90 7.50 -19.54 -0.16
C ARG A 90 7.47 -18.12 -0.71
N TYR A 91 8.40 -17.78 -1.61
CA TYR A 91 8.47 -16.46 -2.24
C TYR A 91 7.14 -16.06 -2.92
N VAL A 92 6.45 -17.03 -3.50
CA VAL A 92 5.22 -16.78 -4.26
C VAL A 92 4.10 -16.19 -3.38
N ASN A 93 4.14 -16.41 -2.05
CA ASN A 93 3.17 -15.80 -1.12
C ASN A 93 3.32 -14.26 -1.04
N ALA A 94 4.51 -13.71 -1.26
CA ALA A 94 4.68 -12.27 -1.41
C ALA A 94 3.92 -11.75 -2.64
N ILE A 95 3.93 -12.51 -3.74
CA ILE A 95 3.21 -12.19 -4.97
C ILE A 95 1.69 -12.31 -4.76
N LYS A 96 1.20 -13.30 -4.00
CA LYS A 96 -0.22 -13.42 -3.64
C LYS A 96 -0.71 -12.16 -2.93
N ILE A 97 0.06 -11.67 -1.94
CA ILE A 97 -0.24 -10.41 -1.25
C ILE A 97 -0.19 -9.23 -2.23
N PHE A 98 0.80 -9.17 -3.11
CA PHE A 98 0.92 -8.08 -4.07
C PHE A 98 -0.32 -8.01 -4.99
N LEU A 99 -0.72 -9.13 -5.60
CA LEU A 99 -1.86 -9.17 -6.52
C LEU A 99 -3.21 -8.89 -5.84
N THR A 100 -3.39 -9.37 -4.60
CA THR A 100 -4.69 -9.24 -3.89
C THR A 100 -4.79 -7.95 -3.08
N GLY A 101 -3.66 -7.42 -2.62
CA GLY A 101 -3.58 -6.26 -1.73
C GLY A 101 -3.14 -4.98 -2.41
N VAL A 102 -2.13 -5.02 -3.30
CA VAL A 102 -1.51 -3.84 -3.92
C VAL A 102 -2.11 -3.54 -5.30
N SER A 103 -2.21 -4.53 -6.19
CA SER A 103 -2.75 -4.31 -7.54
C SER A 103 -4.16 -3.70 -7.60
N PRO A 104 -5.10 -4.02 -6.68
CA PRO A 104 -6.38 -3.34 -6.63
C PRO A 104 -6.27 -1.87 -6.20
N LEU A 105 -5.21 -1.48 -5.48
CA LEU A 105 -4.96 -0.08 -5.13
C LEU A 105 -4.58 0.72 -6.36
N GLU A 106 -3.81 0.17 -7.29
CA GLU A 106 -3.49 0.83 -8.56
C GLU A 106 -4.76 1.13 -9.36
N TYR A 107 -5.73 0.19 -9.38
CA TYR A 107 -7.02 0.46 -10.04
C TYR A 107 -7.84 1.53 -9.30
N GLN A 108 -7.78 1.55 -7.98
CA GLN A 108 -8.43 2.58 -7.17
C GLN A 108 -7.77 3.95 -7.36
N ALA A 109 -6.44 3.99 -7.46
CA ALA A 109 -5.67 5.19 -7.79
C ALA A 109 -6.02 5.69 -9.19
N TYR A 110 -6.09 4.81 -10.20
CA TYR A 110 -6.59 5.14 -11.54
C TYR A 110 -7.94 5.86 -11.47
N GLN A 111 -8.91 5.30 -10.74
CA GLN A 111 -10.25 5.89 -10.59
C GLN A 111 -10.21 7.22 -9.84
N GLY A 112 -9.44 7.31 -8.76
CA GLY A 112 -9.27 8.54 -7.96
C GLY A 112 -8.65 9.67 -8.77
N TYR A 113 -7.54 9.40 -9.45
CA TYR A 113 -6.87 10.36 -10.34
C TYR A 113 -7.71 10.74 -11.56
N ALA A 114 -8.53 9.82 -12.09
CA ALA A 114 -9.49 10.15 -13.15
C ALA A 114 -10.54 11.16 -12.65
N HIS A 115 -11.02 10.98 -11.41
CA HIS A 115 -11.95 11.91 -10.78
C HIS A 115 -11.29 13.27 -10.52
N VAL A 116 -10.16 13.32 -9.80
CA VAL A 116 -9.53 14.62 -9.46
C VAL A 116 -8.93 15.31 -10.68
N GLY A 117 -8.51 14.56 -11.70
CA GLY A 117 -8.12 15.08 -13.01
C GLY A 117 -9.26 15.76 -13.78
N ARG A 118 -10.50 15.61 -13.34
CA ARG A 118 -11.65 16.41 -13.77
C ARG A 118 -11.94 17.57 -12.81
N GLN A 119 -11.78 17.41 -11.50
CA GLN A 119 -12.32 18.35 -10.51
C GLN A 119 -11.48 19.60 -10.24
N PHE A 120 -10.20 19.64 -10.57
CA PHE A 120 -9.41 20.86 -10.38
C PHE A 120 -9.70 21.94 -11.43
N GLY A 121 -9.95 23.17 -10.98
CA GLY A 121 -10.10 24.36 -11.79
C GLY A 121 -8.82 24.73 -12.53
N GLY A 122 -7.64 24.36 -12.02
CA GLY A 122 -6.35 24.54 -12.68
C GLY A 122 -6.06 23.48 -13.74
N ALA A 123 -5.99 23.88 -15.01
CA ALA A 123 -5.73 22.96 -16.13
C ALA A 123 -4.40 22.19 -16.04
N GLY A 124 -3.35 22.79 -15.45
CA GLY A 124 -2.06 22.13 -15.27
C GLY A 124 -2.16 20.94 -14.31
N ALA A 125 -2.83 21.14 -13.16
CA ALA A 125 -3.10 20.08 -12.20
C ALA A 125 -3.97 18.97 -12.81
N ARG A 126 -5.01 19.33 -13.60
CA ARG A 126 -5.83 18.34 -14.33
C ARG A 126 -4.99 17.46 -15.24
N VAL A 127 -4.13 18.05 -16.06
CA VAL A 127 -3.28 17.30 -17.01
C VAL A 127 -2.30 16.37 -16.27
N ALA A 128 -1.70 16.84 -15.17
CA ALA A 128 -0.81 16.00 -14.36
C ALA A 128 -1.57 14.81 -13.75
N CYS A 129 -2.74 15.04 -13.15
CA CYS A 129 -3.59 13.98 -12.60
C CYS A 129 -4.10 13.01 -13.67
N GLN A 130 -4.42 13.49 -14.87
CA GLN A 130 -4.86 12.62 -15.98
C GLN A 130 -3.72 11.73 -16.50
N MET A 131 -2.50 12.27 -16.62
CA MET A 131 -1.32 11.46 -16.96
C MET A 131 -1.03 10.43 -15.87
N GLN A 132 -1.20 10.80 -14.61
CA GLN A 132 -1.05 9.86 -13.52
C GLN A 132 -2.12 8.77 -13.54
N SER A 133 -3.39 9.13 -13.71
CA SER A 133 -4.50 8.17 -13.82
C SER A 133 -4.22 7.07 -14.85
N ILE A 134 -3.79 7.44 -16.06
CA ILE A 134 -3.48 6.45 -17.09
C ILE A 134 -2.21 5.64 -16.81
N ASP A 135 -1.24 6.20 -16.06
CA ASP A 135 -0.10 5.44 -15.54
C ASP A 135 -0.57 4.37 -14.52
N GLU A 136 -1.49 4.69 -13.61
CA GLU A 136 -2.00 3.70 -12.64
C GLU A 136 -2.83 2.61 -13.32
N LEU A 137 -3.57 2.96 -14.39
CA LEU A 137 -4.24 1.96 -15.21
C LEU A 137 -3.23 1.02 -15.89
N ARG A 138 -2.10 1.56 -16.34
CA ARG A 138 -1.00 0.76 -16.89
C ARG A 138 -0.41 -0.15 -15.80
N HIS A 139 -0.22 0.34 -14.58
CA HIS A 139 0.32 -0.45 -13.47
C HIS A 139 -0.56 -1.64 -13.17
N VAL A 140 -1.85 -1.46 -12.89
CA VAL A 140 -2.74 -2.59 -12.58
C VAL A 140 -2.75 -3.63 -13.71
N GLN A 141 -2.83 -3.20 -14.98
CA GLN A 141 -2.88 -4.12 -16.11
C GLN A 141 -1.57 -4.90 -16.26
N THR A 142 -0.44 -4.23 -16.17
CA THR A 142 0.88 -4.88 -16.29
C THR A 142 1.19 -5.78 -15.10
N GLN A 143 0.74 -5.44 -13.89
CA GLN A 143 0.83 -6.30 -12.72
C GLN A 143 -0.01 -7.57 -12.88
N ILE A 144 -1.27 -7.45 -13.35
CA ILE A 144 -2.12 -8.62 -13.67
C ILE A 144 -1.42 -9.51 -14.70
N HIS A 145 -0.83 -8.93 -15.75
CA HIS A 145 -0.13 -9.70 -16.78
C HIS A 145 1.16 -10.34 -16.26
N ALA A 146 1.93 -9.66 -15.41
CA ALA A 146 3.11 -10.22 -14.75
C ALA A 146 2.75 -11.44 -13.89
N MET A 147 1.64 -11.37 -13.15
CA MET A 147 1.21 -12.45 -12.25
C MET A 147 0.38 -13.53 -12.94
N SER A 148 -0.08 -13.29 -14.17
CA SER A 148 -0.84 -14.25 -14.98
C SER A 148 -0.13 -15.58 -15.14
N HIS A 149 1.20 -15.58 -15.29
CA HIS A 149 1.95 -16.83 -15.40
C HIS A 149 1.99 -17.57 -14.06
N TYR A 150 2.24 -16.88 -12.94
CA TYR A 150 2.23 -17.51 -11.61
C TYR A 150 0.86 -18.13 -11.26
N ASN A 151 -0.25 -17.44 -11.57
CA ASN A 151 -1.62 -17.93 -11.36
C ASN A 151 -1.90 -19.29 -12.04
N LYS A 152 -1.17 -19.66 -13.10
CA LYS A 152 -1.35 -20.96 -13.77
C LYS A 152 -0.75 -22.13 -12.99
N TYR A 153 0.20 -21.86 -12.10
CA TYR A 153 1.05 -22.88 -11.48
C TYR A 153 0.98 -22.89 -9.95
N PHE A 154 0.50 -21.79 -9.34
CA PHE A 154 0.37 -21.64 -7.90
C PHE A 154 -1.06 -21.29 -7.49
N ASP A 155 -1.47 -21.72 -6.31
CA ASP A 155 -2.82 -21.51 -5.76
C ASP A 155 -2.96 -20.12 -5.10
N GLY A 156 -4.18 -19.67 -4.81
CA GLY A 156 -4.46 -18.40 -4.11
C GLY A 156 -4.46 -17.13 -4.98
N PHE A 157 -4.39 -17.26 -6.31
CA PHE A 157 -4.38 -16.14 -7.26
C PHE A 157 -5.70 -15.94 -8.02
N GLN A 158 -6.56 -16.96 -8.05
CA GLN A 158 -7.64 -17.10 -9.03
C GLN A 158 -8.72 -16.01 -8.96
N ASP A 159 -9.03 -15.50 -7.77
CA ASP A 159 -10.16 -14.59 -7.51
C ASP A 159 -9.71 -13.30 -6.81
N TRP A 160 -8.52 -12.80 -7.17
CA TRP A 160 -7.85 -11.69 -6.47
C TRP A 160 -8.71 -10.44 -6.27
N SER A 161 -9.49 -10.02 -7.28
CA SER A 161 -10.35 -8.83 -7.18
C SER A 161 -11.57 -9.07 -6.29
N HIS A 162 -12.16 -10.27 -6.37
CA HIS A 162 -13.25 -10.70 -5.51
C HIS A 162 -12.81 -10.77 -4.04
N MET A 163 -11.61 -11.30 -3.80
CA MET A 163 -10.98 -11.38 -2.48
C MET A 163 -10.73 -10.00 -1.89
N HIS A 164 -10.24 -9.03 -2.67
CA HIS A 164 -9.94 -7.68 -2.19
C HIS A 164 -11.12 -7.00 -1.48
N ASP A 165 -12.33 -7.22 -2.01
CA ASP A 165 -13.56 -6.63 -1.46
C ASP A 165 -14.13 -7.37 -0.24
N ARG A 166 -13.58 -8.53 0.15
CA ARG A 166 -14.23 -9.44 1.12
C ARG A 166 -13.30 -9.97 2.20
N VAL A 167 -12.11 -10.42 1.82
CA VAL A 167 -11.19 -11.12 2.73
C VAL A 167 -10.72 -10.17 3.82
N TRP A 168 -10.76 -10.65 5.07
CA TRP A 168 -10.60 -9.83 6.26
C TRP A 168 -9.36 -8.92 6.25
N TYR A 169 -8.18 -9.45 5.89
CA TYR A 169 -6.95 -8.67 5.90
C TYR A 169 -6.83 -7.72 4.69
N LEU A 170 -7.60 -7.94 3.62
CA LEU A 170 -7.65 -7.07 2.44
C LEU A 170 -8.57 -5.86 2.64
N SER A 171 -9.40 -5.88 3.68
CA SER A 171 -10.09 -4.67 4.16
C SER A 171 -9.13 -3.56 4.60
N VAL A 172 -7.89 -3.90 4.97
CA VAL A 172 -6.84 -2.94 5.36
C VAL A 172 -6.43 -2.07 4.15
N PRO A 173 -5.89 -2.61 3.04
CA PRO A 173 -5.61 -1.83 1.84
C PRO A 173 -6.86 -1.20 1.24
N LYS A 174 -7.98 -1.94 1.18
CA LYS A 174 -9.25 -1.42 0.65
C LYS A 174 -9.71 -0.18 1.39
N SER A 175 -9.80 -0.24 2.73
CA SER A 175 -10.27 0.89 3.54
C SER A 175 -9.34 2.09 3.47
N PHE A 176 -8.03 1.89 3.28
CA PHE A 176 -7.08 2.99 3.08
C PHE A 176 -7.42 3.80 1.82
N PHE A 177 -7.66 3.13 0.68
CA PHE A 177 -8.01 3.81 -0.56
C PHE A 177 -9.48 4.26 -0.61
N ASP A 178 -10.41 3.53 -0.01
CA ASP A 178 -11.80 3.98 0.10
C ASP A 178 -11.89 5.26 0.97
N ASP A 179 -11.09 5.38 2.02
CA ASP A 179 -10.94 6.63 2.80
C ASP A 179 -10.41 7.77 1.92
N ALA A 180 -9.36 7.53 1.12
CA ALA A 180 -8.77 8.57 0.27
C ALA A 180 -9.73 9.01 -0.85
N ARG A 181 -10.43 8.07 -1.50
CA ARG A 181 -11.33 8.35 -2.63
C ARG A 181 -12.69 8.92 -2.21
N SER A 182 -13.10 8.71 -0.96
CA SER A 182 -14.29 9.34 -0.38
C SER A 182 -14.01 10.71 0.22
N ALA A 183 -12.73 11.09 0.35
CA ALA A 183 -12.35 12.45 0.71
C ALA A 183 -12.54 13.42 -0.47
N GLY A 184 -12.22 14.70 -0.27
CA GLY A 184 -12.21 15.67 -1.35
C GLY A 184 -10.93 15.61 -2.20
N PRO A 185 -10.91 16.38 -3.30
CA PRO A 185 -9.82 16.33 -4.27
C PRO A 185 -8.46 16.76 -3.69
N PHE A 186 -8.42 17.72 -2.76
CA PHE A 186 -7.15 18.16 -2.17
C PHE A 186 -6.63 17.16 -1.13
N GLU A 187 -7.50 16.62 -0.28
CA GLU A 187 -7.11 15.56 0.65
C GLU A 187 -6.62 14.33 -0.12
N PHE A 188 -7.29 13.94 -1.21
CA PHE A 188 -6.86 12.82 -2.05
C PHE A 188 -5.42 13.00 -2.55
N LEU A 189 -5.03 14.20 -3.04
CA LEU A 189 -3.64 14.44 -3.47
C LEU A 189 -2.64 14.46 -2.30
N ILE A 190 -3.02 14.93 -1.12
CA ILE A 190 -2.15 14.85 0.06
C ILE A 190 -2.02 13.41 0.55
N ALA A 191 -3.10 12.63 0.48
CA ALA A 191 -3.13 11.22 0.85
C ALA A 191 -2.27 10.36 -0.07
N ILE A 192 -2.52 10.44 -1.38
CA ILE A 192 -1.94 9.53 -2.36
C ILE A 192 -0.67 10.13 -2.95
N SER A 193 -0.73 11.29 -3.61
CA SER A 193 0.46 11.84 -4.28
C SER A 193 1.58 12.21 -3.30
N PHE A 194 1.25 12.91 -2.21
CA PHE A 194 2.27 13.32 -1.24
C PHE A 194 2.61 12.20 -0.25
N SER A 195 1.64 11.73 0.54
CA SER A 195 1.95 10.83 1.65
C SER A 195 2.34 9.43 1.15
N PHE A 196 1.58 8.85 0.22
CA PHE A 196 1.83 7.49 -0.26
C PHE A 196 2.95 7.43 -1.31
N GLU A 197 2.84 8.21 -2.38
CA GLU A 197 3.71 8.12 -3.56
C GLU A 197 4.99 8.95 -3.47
N TYR A 198 5.12 9.84 -2.49
CA TYR A 198 6.36 10.57 -2.25
C TYR A 198 7.03 10.17 -0.93
N VAL A 199 6.33 10.34 0.20
CA VAL A 199 6.92 10.09 1.53
C VAL A 199 7.14 8.59 1.78
N LEU A 200 6.17 7.74 1.42
CA LEU A 200 6.16 6.32 1.78
C LEU A 200 6.46 5.36 0.63
N THR A 201 6.57 5.85 -0.62
CA THR A 201 6.61 5.00 -1.82
C THR A 201 7.73 3.97 -1.79
N ASN A 202 8.93 4.38 -1.34
CA ASN A 202 10.09 3.49 -1.32
C ASN A 202 9.92 2.34 -0.33
N LEU A 203 9.12 2.52 0.73
CA LEU A 203 8.80 1.46 1.69
C LEU A 203 7.81 0.42 1.14
N LEU A 204 7.14 0.70 0.01
CA LEU A 204 6.37 -0.28 -0.76
C LEU A 204 7.19 -0.82 -1.93
N PHE A 205 7.69 0.08 -2.77
CA PHE A 205 8.29 -0.24 -4.07
C PHE A 205 9.60 -1.02 -3.92
N VAL A 206 10.54 -0.54 -3.08
CA VAL A 206 11.84 -1.18 -2.96
C VAL A 206 11.72 -2.61 -2.42
N PRO A 207 10.98 -2.89 -1.33
CA PRO A 207 10.85 -4.26 -0.83
C PRO A 207 10.33 -5.27 -1.86
N PHE A 208 9.29 -4.94 -2.61
CA PHE A 208 8.76 -5.86 -3.64
C PHE A 208 9.72 -6.00 -4.83
N MET A 209 10.21 -4.88 -5.38
CA MET A 209 11.00 -4.93 -6.62
C MET A 209 12.42 -5.47 -6.38
N SER A 210 13.07 -5.09 -5.28
CA SER A 210 14.37 -5.65 -4.90
C SER A 210 14.23 -7.09 -4.39
N GLY A 211 13.15 -7.41 -3.67
CA GLY A 211 12.83 -8.76 -3.24
C GLY A 211 12.70 -9.71 -4.43
N ALA A 212 11.99 -9.28 -5.48
CA ALA A 212 11.90 -10.01 -6.74
C ALA A 212 13.27 -10.25 -7.38
N ALA A 213 14.12 -9.23 -7.45
CA ALA A 213 15.46 -9.36 -8.01
C ALA A 213 16.34 -10.38 -7.25
N HIS A 214 16.32 -10.35 -5.91
CA HIS A 214 17.11 -11.27 -5.08
C HIS A 214 16.54 -12.70 -5.04
N ASN A 215 15.27 -12.87 -5.42
CA ASN A 215 14.58 -14.15 -5.40
C ASN A 215 14.31 -14.74 -6.79
N GLY A 216 14.94 -14.21 -7.84
CA GLY A 216 14.90 -14.79 -9.19
C GLY A 216 13.62 -14.52 -9.98
N ASP A 217 12.78 -13.59 -9.51
CA ASP A 217 11.52 -13.24 -10.17
C ASP A 217 11.72 -12.14 -11.22
N MET A 218 11.99 -12.60 -12.45
CA MET A 218 12.22 -11.72 -13.59
C MET A 218 10.98 -10.91 -13.97
N ALA A 219 9.76 -11.45 -13.80
CA ALA A 219 8.54 -10.77 -14.22
C ALA A 219 8.29 -9.52 -13.36
N THR A 220 8.24 -9.69 -12.04
CA THR A 220 8.03 -8.58 -11.09
C THR A 220 9.18 -7.57 -11.14
N CYS A 221 10.42 -8.04 -11.21
CA CYS A 221 11.60 -7.18 -11.31
C CYS A 221 11.56 -6.30 -12.59
N THR A 222 11.15 -6.88 -13.73
CA THR A 222 11.02 -6.14 -15.00
C THR A 222 9.88 -5.13 -14.96
N PHE A 223 8.75 -5.48 -14.34
CA PHE A 223 7.68 -4.51 -14.05
C PHE A 223 8.25 -3.32 -13.24
N GLY A 224 8.95 -3.59 -12.15
CA GLY A 224 9.57 -2.56 -11.31
C GLY A 224 10.48 -1.62 -12.12
N PHE A 225 11.43 -2.14 -12.90
CA PHE A 225 12.26 -1.31 -13.76
C PHE A 225 11.47 -0.50 -14.78
N SER A 226 10.38 -1.05 -15.29
CA SER A 226 9.50 -0.35 -16.22
C SER A 226 8.71 0.77 -15.53
N ALA A 227 8.25 0.58 -14.29
CA ALA A 227 7.46 1.56 -13.56
C ALA A 227 8.29 2.75 -13.03
N GLN A 228 9.59 2.59 -12.80
CA GLN A 228 10.46 3.63 -12.18
C GLN A 228 10.34 5.04 -12.78
N SER A 229 10.24 5.17 -14.11
CA SER A 229 10.13 6.50 -14.73
C SER A 229 8.72 7.11 -14.65
N ASP A 230 7.71 6.31 -14.32
CA ASP A 230 6.37 6.78 -13.96
C ASP A 230 6.37 7.24 -12.50
N GLU A 231 6.90 6.42 -11.58
CA GLU A 231 7.09 6.79 -10.17
C GLU A 231 7.85 8.12 -10.01
N ALA A 232 8.89 8.35 -10.82
CA ALA A 232 9.61 9.61 -10.80
C ALA A 232 8.71 10.83 -11.11
N ARG A 233 7.70 10.66 -11.98
CA ARG A 233 6.70 11.71 -12.27
C ARG A 233 5.71 11.85 -11.12
N HIS A 234 5.23 10.74 -10.56
CA HIS A 234 4.30 10.71 -9.43
C HIS A 234 4.90 11.36 -8.19
N MET A 235 6.15 11.02 -7.85
CA MET A 235 6.92 11.67 -6.80
C MET A 235 7.04 13.18 -7.02
N THR A 236 7.30 13.62 -8.25
CA THR A 236 7.40 15.06 -8.56
C THR A 236 6.03 15.73 -8.43
N LEU A 237 4.93 15.08 -8.83
CA LEU A 237 3.58 15.60 -8.59
C LEU A 237 3.31 15.76 -7.08
N GLY A 238 3.62 14.73 -6.29
CA GLY A 238 3.45 14.73 -4.83
C GLY A 238 4.17 15.88 -4.13
N LEU A 239 5.40 16.17 -4.54
CA LEU A 239 6.17 17.28 -3.97
C LEU A 239 5.66 18.65 -4.42
N GLU A 240 5.27 18.79 -5.69
CA GLU A 240 4.81 20.09 -6.20
C GLU A 240 3.39 20.43 -5.72
N ILE A 241 2.50 19.45 -5.53
CA ILE A 241 1.15 19.73 -5.00
C ILE A 241 1.21 20.26 -3.57
N ILE A 242 1.99 19.65 -2.68
CA ILE A 242 2.06 20.11 -1.29
C ILE A 242 2.63 21.53 -1.22
N LYS A 243 3.72 21.82 -1.94
CA LYS A 243 4.30 23.17 -1.99
C LYS A 243 3.31 24.18 -2.53
N PHE A 244 2.62 23.83 -3.63
CA PHE A 244 1.60 24.68 -4.22
C PHE A 244 0.54 25.03 -3.18
N LEU A 245 -0.08 24.05 -2.52
CA LEU A 245 -1.12 24.27 -1.52
C LEU A 245 -0.66 25.13 -0.35
N LEU A 246 0.56 24.90 0.17
CA LEU A 246 1.13 25.67 1.27
C LEU A 246 1.43 27.12 0.89
N GLU A 247 1.78 27.38 -0.37
CA GLU A 247 2.06 28.72 -0.89
C GLU A 247 0.81 29.49 -1.33
N GLN A 248 -0.32 28.82 -1.53
CA GLN A 248 -1.56 29.48 -1.96
C GLN A 248 -2.20 30.33 -0.86
N HIS A 249 -2.23 29.86 0.39
CA HIS A 249 -2.86 30.57 1.51
C HIS A 249 -2.38 30.02 2.86
N GLU A 250 -2.17 30.89 3.85
CA GLU A 250 -1.69 30.48 5.19
C GLU A 250 -2.68 29.54 5.92
N ASP A 251 -3.98 29.78 5.81
CA ASP A 251 -5.03 28.88 6.34
C ASP A 251 -4.96 27.44 5.80
N ASN A 252 -4.26 27.19 4.68
CA ASN A 252 -4.09 25.83 4.18
C ASN A 252 -3.12 25.02 5.05
N VAL A 253 -2.15 25.67 5.69
CA VAL A 253 -1.10 25.02 6.49
C VAL A 253 -1.67 24.11 7.59
N PRO A 254 -2.59 24.55 8.47
CA PRO A 254 -3.16 23.66 9.49
C PRO A 254 -3.99 22.51 8.90
N ILE A 255 -4.69 22.72 7.77
CA ILE A 255 -5.47 21.68 7.08
C ILE A 255 -4.53 20.61 6.52
N VAL A 256 -3.51 21.03 5.77
CA VAL A 256 -2.49 20.15 5.21
C VAL A 256 -1.72 19.41 6.31
N GLN A 257 -1.39 20.06 7.42
CA GLN A 257 -0.74 19.39 8.56
C GLN A 257 -1.62 18.29 9.16
N LYS A 258 -2.93 18.52 9.32
CA LYS A 258 -3.88 17.50 9.79
C LYS A 258 -3.90 16.30 8.84
N TRP A 259 -3.91 16.53 7.53
CA TRP A 259 -3.87 15.47 6.54
C TRP A 259 -2.54 14.72 6.53
N ILE A 260 -1.40 15.40 6.67
CA ILE A 260 -0.09 14.76 6.80
C ILE A 260 -0.08 13.82 8.01
N ASP A 261 -0.59 14.26 9.17
CA ASP A 261 -0.67 13.43 10.37
C ASP A 261 -1.53 12.17 10.14
N LYS A 262 -2.72 12.34 9.54
CA LYS A 262 -3.65 11.26 9.23
C LYS A 262 -3.03 10.24 8.26
N TRP A 263 -2.53 10.72 7.12
CA TRP A 263 -2.12 9.86 6.01
C TRP A 263 -0.74 9.24 6.20
N PHE A 264 0.14 9.89 6.96
CA PHE A 264 1.32 9.23 7.50
C PHE A 264 0.92 8.01 8.33
N TRP A 265 0.08 8.18 9.35
CA TRP A 265 -0.28 7.09 10.25
C TRP A 265 -1.05 5.96 9.56
N ARG A 266 -2.03 6.32 8.71
CA ARG A 266 -2.77 5.34 7.88
C ARG A 266 -1.83 4.57 6.96
N GLY A 267 -0.86 5.26 6.34
CA GLY A 267 0.15 4.68 5.47
C GLY A 267 1.09 3.73 6.21
N THR A 268 1.61 4.13 7.38
CA THR A 268 2.44 3.26 8.24
C THR A 268 1.69 1.99 8.64
N ARG A 269 0.41 2.10 8.99
CA ARG A 269 -0.42 0.91 9.30
C ARG A 269 -0.60 0.02 8.07
N LEU A 270 -0.89 0.58 6.89
CA LEU A 270 -0.93 -0.18 5.64
C LEU A 270 0.40 -0.93 5.38
N LEU A 271 1.54 -0.24 5.54
CA LEU A 271 2.88 -0.81 5.31
C LEU A 271 3.28 -1.92 6.28
N THR A 272 2.49 -2.20 7.33
CA THR A 272 2.67 -3.38 8.19
C THR A 272 2.71 -4.67 7.37
N ILE A 273 1.90 -4.76 6.30
CA ILE A 273 1.90 -5.94 5.42
C ILE A 273 3.21 -6.09 4.64
N VAL A 274 3.85 -4.97 4.30
CA VAL A 274 5.14 -4.93 3.58
C VAL A 274 6.28 -5.29 4.52
N ALA A 275 6.27 -4.74 5.75
CA ALA A 275 7.20 -5.09 6.82
C ALA A 275 7.26 -6.61 7.06
N MET A 276 6.08 -7.22 7.18
CA MET A 276 5.93 -8.67 7.29
C MET A 276 6.47 -9.39 6.05
N MET A 277 6.07 -8.96 4.85
CA MET A 277 6.46 -9.60 3.61
C MET A 277 7.98 -9.65 3.45
N MET A 278 8.68 -8.53 3.65
CA MET A 278 10.12 -8.48 3.39
C MET A 278 10.96 -9.27 4.40
N ASP A 279 10.57 -9.28 5.67
CA ASP A 279 11.31 -10.01 6.71
C ASP A 279 11.02 -11.51 6.66
N TYR A 280 9.79 -11.91 6.32
CA TYR A 280 9.34 -13.30 6.49
C TYR A 280 9.06 -14.05 5.18
N MET A 281 8.58 -13.38 4.14
CA MET A 281 8.14 -14.06 2.91
C MET A 281 9.22 -14.22 1.84
N LEU A 282 10.28 -13.41 1.88
CA LEU A 282 11.39 -13.46 0.93
C LEU A 282 12.45 -14.46 1.41
N PRO A 283 12.68 -15.61 0.75
CA PRO A 283 13.70 -16.57 1.17
C PRO A 283 15.10 -15.93 1.22
N ASN A 284 15.50 -15.25 0.15
CA ASN A 284 16.69 -14.42 0.13
C ASN A 284 16.30 -13.01 0.59
N LYS A 285 16.76 -12.63 1.78
CA LYS A 285 16.51 -11.29 2.36
C LYS A 285 17.30 -10.23 1.60
N VAL A 286 16.74 -9.02 1.54
CA VAL A 286 17.41 -7.83 0.95
C VAL A 286 17.98 -6.95 2.06
N MET A 287 17.12 -6.55 2.98
CA MET A 287 17.36 -5.77 4.19
C MET A 287 16.22 -6.06 5.15
N SER A 288 16.35 -5.68 6.43
CA SER A 288 15.22 -5.75 7.36
C SER A 288 14.26 -4.59 7.18
N TRP A 289 13.01 -4.76 7.63
CA TRP A 289 12.06 -3.65 7.70
C TRP A 289 12.61 -2.46 8.50
N LYS A 290 13.32 -2.73 9.61
CA LYS A 290 14.01 -1.69 10.38
C LYS A 290 14.97 -0.87 9.51
N GLU A 291 15.85 -1.53 8.77
CA GLU A 291 16.83 -0.87 7.88
C GLU A 291 16.11 -0.06 6.79
N ALA A 292 15.02 -0.60 6.21
CA ALA A 292 14.22 0.12 5.24
C ALA A 292 13.56 1.37 5.83
N TRP A 293 12.99 1.29 7.05
CA TRP A 293 12.36 2.41 7.73
C TRP A 293 13.37 3.52 8.06
N GLU A 294 14.55 3.15 8.55
CA GLU A 294 15.65 4.08 8.85
C GLU A 294 16.08 4.87 7.61
N VAL A 295 16.33 4.19 6.50
CA VAL A 295 16.79 4.82 5.25
C VAL A 295 15.68 5.63 4.58
N TYR A 296 14.52 5.01 4.34
CA TYR A 296 13.51 5.59 3.46
C TYR A 296 12.57 6.57 4.16
N PHE A 297 12.44 6.51 5.48
CA PHE A 297 11.63 7.46 6.22
C PHE A 297 12.45 8.32 7.18
N GLU A 298 13.23 7.76 8.10
CA GLU A 298 13.93 8.58 9.12
C GLU A 298 14.97 9.51 8.48
N GLU A 299 15.78 9.00 7.55
CA GLU A 299 16.75 9.82 6.81
C GLU A 299 16.09 10.66 5.71
N ALA A 300 15.47 10.00 4.72
CA ALA A 300 14.92 10.70 3.55
C ALA A 300 13.70 11.58 3.90
N GLY A 301 12.75 11.03 4.66
CA GLY A 301 11.61 11.78 5.18
C GLY A 301 12.04 12.88 6.15
N GLY A 302 13.00 12.62 7.05
CA GLY A 302 13.56 13.64 7.93
C GLY A 302 14.19 14.82 7.18
N ALA A 303 14.85 14.57 6.04
CA ALA A 303 15.36 15.63 5.17
C ALA A 303 14.24 16.44 4.49
N LEU A 304 13.20 15.75 4.01
CA LEU A 304 12.02 16.40 3.40
C LEU A 304 11.31 17.33 4.40
N PHE A 305 10.99 16.84 5.60
CA PHE A 305 10.25 17.64 6.57
C PHE A 305 11.07 18.83 7.10
N LYS A 306 12.40 18.75 7.07
CA LYS A 306 13.27 19.93 7.29
C LYS A 306 13.11 21.00 6.20
N ASP A 307 12.94 20.62 4.94
CA ASP A 307 12.62 21.59 3.87
C ASP A 307 11.22 22.18 4.05
N LEU A 308 10.23 21.34 4.39
CA LEU A 308 8.84 21.76 4.59
C LEU A 308 8.63 22.65 5.82
N ALA A 309 9.55 22.63 6.78
CA ALA A 309 9.51 23.50 7.96
C ALA A 309 9.47 25.00 7.61
N ARG A 310 9.99 25.40 6.43
CA ARG A 310 9.90 26.80 5.95
C ARG A 310 8.46 27.26 5.70
N TYR A 311 7.53 26.33 5.51
CA TYR A 311 6.10 26.59 5.34
C TYR A 311 5.30 26.44 6.65
N GLY A 312 5.97 26.15 7.77
CA GLY A 312 5.31 25.87 9.05
C GLY A 312 4.83 24.42 9.23
N ILE A 313 5.19 23.51 8.33
CA ILE A 313 4.92 22.08 8.47
C ILE A 313 5.94 21.44 9.42
N ARG A 314 5.44 20.60 10.33
CA ARG A 314 6.24 19.78 11.25
C ARG A 314 6.26 18.33 10.82
N MET A 315 7.12 17.54 11.46
CA MET A 315 7.04 16.07 11.38
C MET A 315 5.61 15.59 11.71
N PRO A 316 5.16 14.49 11.07
CA PRO A 316 3.85 13.91 11.34
C PRO A 316 3.68 13.54 12.81
N LYS A 317 2.46 13.65 13.33
CA LYS A 317 2.14 13.23 14.68
C LYS A 317 2.39 11.73 14.87
N PHE A 318 2.87 11.35 16.06
CA PHE A 318 3.19 9.96 16.45
C PHE A 318 4.38 9.34 15.70
N VAL A 319 5.19 10.15 15.01
CA VAL A 319 6.39 9.64 14.32
C VAL A 319 7.34 8.94 15.29
N GLU A 320 7.49 9.43 16.51
CA GLU A 320 8.37 8.84 17.53
C GLU A 320 7.90 7.43 17.95
N THR A 321 6.60 7.15 17.83
CA THR A 321 6.07 5.79 18.03
C THR A 321 6.53 4.88 16.91
N THR A 322 6.48 5.33 15.65
CA THR A 322 6.87 4.52 14.48
C THR A 322 8.37 4.19 14.46
N GLU A 323 9.22 5.10 14.95
CA GLU A 323 10.67 4.88 15.13
C GLU A 323 10.96 3.71 16.08
N LYS A 324 10.12 3.49 17.08
CA LYS A 324 10.20 2.33 17.99
C LYS A 324 9.52 1.10 17.39
N GLU A 325 8.37 1.26 16.75
CA GLU A 325 7.59 0.15 16.18
C GLU A 325 8.33 -0.62 15.08
N LYS A 326 9.31 0.00 14.39
CA LYS A 326 10.12 -0.67 13.37
C LYS A 326 10.82 -1.93 13.87
N GLU A 327 11.11 -2.03 15.17
CA GLU A 327 11.74 -3.19 15.84
C GLU A 327 10.75 -4.34 16.13
N HIS A 328 9.46 -4.17 15.82
CA HIS A 328 8.39 -5.03 16.34
C HIS A 328 7.35 -5.43 15.27
N ILE A 329 7.00 -4.50 14.40
CA ILE A 329 5.87 -4.57 13.46
C ILE A 329 5.85 -5.81 12.56
N SER A 330 6.98 -6.17 11.92
CA SER A 330 7.03 -7.34 11.03
C SER A 330 6.77 -8.64 11.79
N HIS A 331 7.34 -8.79 12.99
CA HIS A 331 7.20 -9.96 13.85
C HIS A 331 5.77 -10.10 14.40
N GLN A 332 5.17 -8.98 14.81
CA GLN A 332 3.78 -8.94 15.29
C GLN A 332 2.81 -9.33 14.17
N ALA A 333 3.00 -8.77 12.98
CA ALA A 333 2.19 -9.09 11.80
C ALA A 333 2.34 -10.56 11.38
N TRP A 334 3.56 -11.08 11.26
CA TRP A 334 3.75 -12.48 10.90
C TRP A 334 3.15 -13.43 11.94
N TRP A 335 3.20 -13.10 13.23
CA TRP A 335 2.54 -13.90 14.26
C TRP A 335 1.00 -13.87 14.13
N ILE A 336 0.40 -12.71 13.82
CA ILE A 336 -1.05 -12.62 13.54
C ILE A 336 -1.41 -13.54 12.38
N PHE A 337 -0.69 -13.44 11.25
CA PHE A 337 -0.97 -14.28 10.08
C PHE A 337 -0.63 -15.75 10.29
N TYR A 338 0.40 -16.10 11.06
CA TYR A 338 0.71 -17.50 11.39
C TYR A 338 -0.46 -18.15 12.12
N THR A 339 -1.00 -17.46 13.14
CA THR A 339 -2.10 -17.98 13.95
C THR A 339 -3.45 -17.98 13.21
N HIS A 340 -3.65 -17.05 12.26
CA HIS A 340 -4.86 -16.90 11.45
C HIS A 340 -4.70 -17.40 10.01
N GLY A 341 -3.61 -18.11 9.68
CA GLY A 341 -3.28 -18.49 8.30
C GLY A 341 -4.29 -19.45 7.66
N HIS A 342 -5.14 -20.08 8.47
CA HIS A 342 -6.29 -20.84 8.00
C HIS A 342 -7.37 -19.96 7.32
N ALA A 343 -7.37 -18.65 7.57
CA ALA A 343 -8.33 -17.69 7.04
C ALA A 343 -7.70 -16.66 6.08
N ALA A 344 -6.49 -16.90 5.58
CA ALA A 344 -5.80 -16.05 4.61
C ALA A 344 -5.65 -16.77 3.27
N GLY A 345 -5.70 -16.03 2.15
CA GLY A 345 -5.49 -16.55 0.79
C GLY A 345 -4.02 -16.74 0.41
N PHE A 346 -3.16 -16.98 1.40
CA PHE A 346 -1.73 -17.27 1.23
C PHE A 346 -1.23 -18.11 2.40
N HIS A 347 -0.07 -18.73 2.24
CA HIS A 347 0.52 -19.61 3.24
C HIS A 347 1.43 -18.87 4.23
N THR A 348 1.44 -19.37 5.46
CA THR A 348 2.45 -19.00 6.47
C THR A 348 3.29 -20.20 6.87
N TRP A 349 4.37 -19.96 7.62
CA TRP A 349 5.29 -20.99 8.09
C TRP A 349 6.06 -20.52 9.33
N ILE A 350 6.72 -21.46 10.00
CA ILE A 350 7.76 -21.17 10.96
C ILE A 350 9.07 -20.89 10.19
N PRO A 351 9.77 -19.76 10.43
CA PRO A 351 11.05 -19.48 9.78
C PRO A 351 12.10 -20.57 10.07
N SER A 352 13.04 -20.77 9.14
CA SER A 352 14.18 -21.67 9.36
C SER A 352 15.09 -21.15 10.48
N ASP A 353 15.98 -22.01 11.01
CA ASP A 353 16.95 -21.59 12.04
C ASP A 353 17.85 -20.45 11.52
N GLU A 354 18.28 -20.52 10.26
CA GLU A 354 19.06 -19.45 9.61
C GLU A 354 18.27 -18.14 9.51
N GLU A 355 16.98 -18.21 9.18
CA GLU A 355 16.12 -17.01 9.14
C GLU A 355 15.90 -16.43 10.54
N LEU A 356 15.76 -17.26 11.57
CA LEU A 356 15.67 -16.78 12.95
C LEU A 356 16.98 -16.12 13.40
N ASP A 357 18.13 -16.68 13.02
CA ASP A 357 19.45 -16.12 13.35
C ASP A 357 19.68 -14.78 12.65
N TRP A 358 19.26 -14.66 11.38
CA TRP A 358 19.22 -13.37 10.68
C TRP A 358 18.30 -12.37 11.38
N LEU A 359 17.11 -12.79 11.84
CA LEU A 359 16.21 -11.92 12.60
C LEU A 359 16.84 -11.46 13.94
N SER A 360 17.60 -12.31 14.63
CA SER A 360 18.37 -11.90 15.82
C SER A 360 19.46 -10.89 15.49
N GLU A 361 20.17 -11.06 14.37
CA GLU A 361 21.18 -10.10 13.92
C GLU A 361 20.56 -8.73 13.61
N LYS A 362 19.42 -8.72 12.93
CA LYS A 362 18.76 -7.47 12.48
C LYS A 362 17.95 -6.77 13.56
N TYR A 363 17.49 -7.51 14.57
CA TYR A 363 16.66 -7.02 15.67
C TYR A 363 17.25 -7.44 17.03
N PRO A 364 18.49 -7.02 17.34
CA PRO A 364 19.27 -7.55 18.46
C PRO A 364 18.66 -7.24 19.83
N ASP A 365 17.89 -6.15 19.94
CA ASP A 365 17.33 -5.71 21.22
C ASP A 365 15.92 -6.28 21.50
N THR A 366 15.26 -6.86 20.49
CA THR A 366 13.84 -7.24 20.58
C THR A 366 13.57 -8.69 20.21
N PHE A 367 14.24 -9.24 19.19
CA PHE A 367 13.85 -10.52 18.61
C PHE A 367 14.02 -11.70 19.55
N ASP A 368 15.21 -11.87 20.11
CA ASP A 368 15.50 -12.96 21.06
C ASP A 368 14.70 -12.83 22.35
N LYS A 369 14.36 -11.59 22.74
CA LYS A 369 13.64 -11.30 23.96
C LYS A 369 12.15 -11.62 23.86
N TYR A 370 11.50 -11.27 22.74
CA TYR A 370 10.03 -11.29 22.64
C TYR A 370 9.48 -12.25 21.57
N TYR A 371 10.24 -12.53 20.51
CA TYR A 371 9.72 -13.18 19.31
C TYR A 371 10.29 -14.58 19.07
N ARG A 372 11.61 -14.78 19.20
CA ARG A 372 12.23 -16.11 19.10
C ARG A 372 11.57 -17.15 20.04
N PRO A 373 11.25 -16.85 21.32
CA PRO A 373 10.59 -17.82 22.19
C PRO A 373 9.22 -18.28 21.67
N ARG A 374 8.50 -17.45 20.90
CA ARG A 374 7.23 -17.83 20.27
C ARG A 374 7.46 -18.86 19.17
N TRP A 375 8.50 -18.68 18.36
CA TRP A 375 8.86 -19.62 17.30
C TRP A 375 9.38 -20.94 17.87
N GLU A 376 10.18 -20.92 18.94
CA GLU A 376 10.63 -22.15 19.59
C GLU A 376 9.47 -22.96 20.20
N LEU A 377 8.48 -22.27 20.79
CA LEU A 377 7.24 -22.93 21.21
C LEU A 377 6.46 -23.48 20.02
N ALA A 378 6.31 -22.70 18.94
CA ALA A 378 5.60 -23.13 17.74
C ALA A 378 6.26 -24.37 17.09
N LYS A 379 7.59 -24.41 17.01
CA LYS A 379 8.37 -25.57 16.52
C LYS A 379 8.08 -26.80 17.37
N LYS A 380 8.13 -26.67 18.69
CA LYS A 380 7.80 -27.76 19.62
C LYS A 380 6.38 -28.27 19.40
N MET A 381 5.41 -27.36 19.31
CA MET A 381 4.01 -27.73 19.08
C MET A 381 3.82 -28.42 17.73
N GLU A 382 4.44 -27.94 16.66
CA GLU A 382 4.37 -28.57 15.34
C GLU A 382 5.02 -29.96 15.33
N ALA A 383 6.17 -30.14 16.01
CA ALA A 383 6.82 -31.44 16.16
C ALA A 383 5.94 -32.46 16.90
N GLU A 384 5.05 -32.00 17.77
CA GLU A 384 4.03 -32.82 18.44
C GLU A 384 2.75 -33.01 17.60
N GLY A 385 2.70 -32.53 16.36
CA GLY A 385 1.51 -32.57 15.49
C GLY A 385 0.42 -31.57 15.88
N LYS A 386 0.75 -30.55 16.67
CA LYS A 386 -0.17 -29.56 17.25
C LYS A 386 0.09 -28.15 16.72
N ARG A 387 0.34 -28.01 15.41
CA ARG A 387 0.49 -26.68 14.80
C ARG A 387 -0.69 -25.78 15.18
N PHE A 388 -0.37 -24.60 15.71
CA PHE A 388 -1.36 -23.74 16.32
C PHE A 388 -2.10 -22.90 15.29
N TYR A 389 -3.43 -23.02 15.30
CA TYR A 389 -4.35 -22.09 14.66
C TYR A 389 -5.33 -21.58 15.72
N THR A 390 -5.56 -20.28 15.74
CA THR A 390 -6.65 -19.71 16.56
C THR A 390 -8.01 -20.15 16.00
N LYS A 391 -9.00 -20.27 16.89
CA LYS A 391 -10.40 -20.51 16.51
C LYS A 391 -11.27 -19.26 16.69
N ALA A 392 -10.75 -18.24 17.39
CA ALA A 392 -11.47 -17.02 17.66
C ALA A 392 -11.13 -15.96 16.60
N LEU A 393 -12.14 -15.23 16.14
CA LEU A 393 -11.94 -14.05 15.30
C LEU A 393 -11.36 -12.90 16.15
N PRO A 394 -10.39 -12.13 15.64
CA PRO A 394 -9.74 -11.07 16.39
C PRO A 394 -10.63 -9.82 16.49
N GLN A 395 -10.43 -9.02 17.54
CA GLN A 395 -10.90 -7.63 17.55
C GLN A 395 -10.12 -6.82 16.51
N LEU A 396 -10.83 -6.02 15.72
CA LEU A 396 -10.23 -5.16 14.69
C LEU A 396 -10.22 -3.70 15.14
N CYS A 397 -9.21 -2.95 14.72
CA CYS A 397 -9.20 -1.49 14.84
C CYS A 397 -10.28 -0.88 13.94
N THR A 398 -11.11 0.03 14.45
CA THR A 398 -12.15 0.70 13.65
C THR A 398 -11.57 1.51 12.49
N THR A 399 -10.41 2.15 12.69
CA THR A 399 -9.78 2.98 11.65
C THR A 399 -9.00 2.12 10.65
N CYS A 400 -7.92 1.45 11.10
CA CYS A 400 -7.03 0.74 10.18
C CYS A 400 -7.46 -0.68 9.81
N GLN A 401 -8.46 -1.23 10.51
CA GLN A 401 -9.03 -2.57 10.28
C GLN A 401 -8.08 -3.74 10.53
N ILE A 402 -6.82 -3.48 10.90
CA ILE A 402 -5.87 -4.50 11.36
C ILE A 402 -6.33 -5.07 12.71
N PRO A 403 -6.16 -6.38 12.97
CA PRO A 403 -6.31 -6.96 14.30
C PRO A 403 -5.53 -6.21 15.37
N MET A 404 -6.09 -6.12 16.59
CA MET A 404 -5.48 -5.42 17.72
C MET A 404 -4.30 -6.17 18.34
N GLY A 405 -3.22 -6.35 17.56
CA GLY A 405 -1.99 -7.05 17.97
C GLY A 405 -0.76 -6.16 18.15
N PHE A 406 -0.86 -4.85 17.90
CA PHE A 406 0.22 -3.90 18.19
C PHE A 406 0.35 -3.65 19.69
N THR A 407 1.55 -3.27 20.13
CA THR A 407 1.90 -3.18 21.55
C THR A 407 2.30 -1.76 21.97
N GLU A 408 2.28 -1.47 23.27
CA GLU A 408 2.86 -0.23 23.79
C GLU A 408 4.38 -0.24 23.59
N MET A 409 4.95 0.88 23.14
CA MET A 409 6.40 0.93 22.84
C MET A 409 7.29 1.09 24.07
N ASP A 410 6.72 1.45 25.21
CA ASP A 410 7.43 1.46 26.50
C ASP A 410 7.37 0.08 27.20
N ASP A 411 6.40 -0.76 26.83
CA ASP A 411 6.31 -2.16 27.26
C ASP A 411 5.72 -3.03 26.13
N PRO A 412 6.57 -3.65 25.29
CA PRO A 412 6.13 -4.49 24.17
C PRO A 412 5.37 -5.77 24.56
N THR A 413 5.10 -6.00 25.85
CA THR A 413 4.26 -7.11 26.33
C THR A 413 2.80 -6.71 26.53
N GLN A 414 2.47 -5.41 26.47
CA GLN A 414 1.12 -4.88 26.60
C GLN A 414 0.54 -4.49 25.25
N ILE A 415 -0.71 -4.87 24.97
CA ILE A 415 -1.41 -4.48 23.73
C ILE A 415 -1.77 -2.99 23.78
N ALA A 416 -1.47 -2.28 22.70
CA ALA A 416 -1.86 -0.89 22.50
C ALA A 416 -3.37 -0.81 22.20
N TYR A 417 -4.17 -0.82 23.27
CA TYR A 417 -5.62 -0.73 23.20
C TYR A 417 -6.08 0.69 23.52
N ARG A 418 -6.93 1.25 22.65
CA ARG A 418 -7.65 2.50 22.89
C ARG A 418 -9.12 2.33 22.56
N SER A 419 -9.97 3.21 23.10
CA SER A 419 -11.38 3.28 22.75
C SER A 419 -11.91 4.71 22.80
N SER A 420 -12.97 4.96 22.05
CA SER A 420 -13.77 6.20 22.09
C SER A 420 -15.26 5.83 22.13
N ASP A 421 -16.06 6.66 22.79
CA ASP A 421 -17.52 6.57 22.77
C ASP A 421 -18.04 7.69 21.84
N PHE A 422 -18.88 7.34 20.86
CA PHE A 422 -19.49 8.28 19.93
C PHE A 422 -20.95 7.90 19.72
N GLU A 423 -21.87 8.85 19.91
CA GLU A 423 -23.33 8.66 19.82
C GLU A 423 -23.88 7.46 20.63
N GLY A 424 -23.25 7.14 21.76
CA GLY A 424 -23.65 6.02 22.63
C GLY A 424 -23.07 4.66 22.25
N GLU A 425 -22.32 4.59 21.15
CA GLU A 425 -21.63 3.39 20.69
C GLU A 425 -20.13 3.43 21.02
N LYS A 426 -19.53 2.26 21.21
CA LYS A 426 -18.11 2.12 21.59
C LYS A 426 -17.27 1.63 20.40
N TYR A 427 -16.17 2.33 20.15
CA TYR A 427 -15.22 2.03 19.08
C TYR A 427 -13.83 1.73 19.65
N HIS A 428 -13.04 0.90 18.94
CA HIS A 428 -11.78 0.35 19.43
C HIS A 428 -10.64 0.59 18.45
N PHE A 429 -9.45 0.93 18.97
CA PHE A 429 -8.31 1.32 18.14
C PHE A 429 -7.02 0.69 18.62
N CYS A 430 -6.17 0.32 17.66
CA CYS A 430 -4.89 -0.33 17.89
C CYS A 430 -3.74 0.64 18.25
N SER A 431 -4.05 1.94 18.39
CA SER A 431 -3.09 2.97 18.75
C SER A 431 -3.76 4.33 19.00
N ASP A 432 -3.01 5.26 19.60
CA ASP A 432 -3.40 6.67 19.70
C ASP A 432 -3.57 7.32 18.33
N GLY A 433 -2.76 6.97 17.32
CA GLY A 433 -2.91 7.51 15.97
C GLY A 433 -4.23 7.12 15.29
N CYS A 434 -4.65 5.86 15.39
CA CYS A 434 -5.93 5.43 14.85
C CYS A 434 -7.12 6.03 15.61
N LYS A 435 -7.01 6.14 16.94
CA LYS A 435 -8.00 6.82 17.78
C LYS A 435 -8.14 8.29 17.40
N HIS A 436 -7.01 8.99 17.26
CA HIS A 436 -6.99 10.41 16.91
C HIS A 436 -7.67 10.67 15.56
N ILE A 437 -7.39 9.86 14.55
CA ILE A 437 -8.03 9.95 13.24
C ILE A 437 -9.55 9.74 13.35
N PHE A 438 -9.98 8.76 14.13
CA PHE A 438 -11.42 8.54 14.38
C PHE A 438 -12.06 9.73 15.08
N ASP A 439 -11.45 10.26 16.13
CA ASP A 439 -12.01 11.37 16.91
C ASP A 439 -12.15 12.66 16.07
N GLU A 440 -11.35 12.81 15.01
CA GLU A 440 -11.37 13.96 14.10
C GLU A 440 -12.44 13.84 12.99
N GLU A 441 -12.86 12.63 12.63
CA GLU A 441 -13.84 12.35 11.56
C GLU A 441 -14.73 11.13 11.92
N PRO A 442 -15.39 11.10 13.09
CA PRO A 442 -16.06 9.90 13.56
C PRO A 442 -17.19 9.48 12.62
N GLU A 443 -17.93 10.44 12.04
CA GLU A 443 -19.02 10.20 11.11
C GLU A 443 -18.58 9.41 9.87
N LYS A 444 -17.31 9.53 9.46
CA LYS A 444 -16.73 8.74 8.37
C LYS A 444 -16.45 7.32 8.82
N TYR A 445 -15.77 7.15 9.94
CA TYR A 445 -15.25 5.85 10.36
C TYR A 445 -16.27 4.93 11.04
N VAL A 446 -17.37 5.45 11.59
CA VAL A 446 -18.48 4.61 12.06
C VAL A 446 -19.10 3.77 10.95
N GLN A 447 -18.91 4.15 9.68
CA GLN A 447 -19.39 3.44 8.50
C GLN A 447 -18.47 2.31 8.04
N SER A 448 -17.34 2.09 8.73
CA SER A 448 -16.33 1.10 8.34
C SER A 448 -16.92 -0.32 8.26
N TRP A 449 -16.76 -0.96 7.10
CA TRP A 449 -17.11 -2.37 6.92
C TRP A 449 -16.06 -3.26 7.59
N LEU A 450 -16.19 -3.51 8.89
CA LEU A 450 -15.24 -4.34 9.65
C LEU A 450 -15.53 -5.84 9.42
N PRO A 451 -14.65 -6.60 8.74
CA PRO A 451 -14.98 -7.95 8.27
C PRO A 451 -15.42 -8.91 9.37
N VAL A 452 -14.77 -8.87 10.54
CA VAL A 452 -15.15 -9.72 11.69
C VAL A 452 -16.55 -9.39 12.21
N HIS A 453 -16.91 -8.11 12.25
CA HIS A 453 -18.25 -7.70 12.68
C HIS A 453 -19.31 -8.16 11.66
N GLN A 454 -18.97 -8.08 10.38
CA GLN A 454 -19.86 -8.44 9.28
C GLN A 454 -20.10 -9.95 9.21
N ILE A 455 -19.10 -10.76 9.57
CA ILE A 455 -19.26 -12.20 9.80
C ILE A 455 -20.24 -12.45 10.95
N TYR A 456 -20.06 -11.80 12.11
CA TYR A 456 -20.98 -11.97 13.24
C TYR A 456 -22.41 -11.47 12.98
N GLN A 457 -22.56 -10.47 12.10
CA GLN A 457 -23.87 -9.98 11.65
C GLN A 457 -24.55 -10.92 10.63
N GLY A 458 -23.83 -11.89 10.07
CA GLY A 458 -24.34 -12.81 9.04
C GLY A 458 -24.31 -12.26 7.62
N ASN A 459 -23.58 -11.16 7.37
CA ASN A 459 -23.51 -10.50 6.06
C ASN A 459 -22.49 -11.13 5.10
N CYS A 460 -21.67 -12.06 5.59
CA CYS A 460 -20.59 -12.70 4.84
C CYS A 460 -20.93 -14.12 4.41
N GLY A 461 -22.21 -14.47 4.22
CA GLY A 461 -22.64 -15.77 3.67
C GLY A 461 -22.02 -17.00 4.35
N GLY A 462 -22.62 -17.48 5.43
CA GLY A 462 -22.17 -18.68 6.14
C GLY A 462 -22.52 -18.61 7.62
N ALA A 463 -22.93 -19.75 8.21
CA ALA A 463 -23.18 -19.88 9.65
C ALA A 463 -21.90 -20.26 10.43
N SER A 464 -20.82 -20.60 9.72
CA SER A 464 -19.51 -20.94 10.28
C SER A 464 -18.38 -20.23 9.52
N VAL A 465 -17.21 -20.08 10.16
CA VAL A 465 -16.02 -19.51 9.51
C VAL A 465 -15.63 -20.31 8.26
N GLU A 466 -15.72 -21.64 8.30
CA GLU A 466 -15.39 -22.48 7.13
C GLU A 466 -16.28 -22.18 5.91
N GLU A 467 -17.59 -21.98 6.13
CA GLU A 467 -18.53 -21.59 5.06
C GLU A 467 -18.20 -20.18 4.54
N VAL A 468 -17.88 -19.22 5.41
CA VAL A 468 -17.44 -17.89 4.98
C VAL A 468 -16.20 -17.98 4.09
N LEU A 469 -15.19 -18.75 4.50
CA LEU A 469 -13.95 -18.90 3.74
C LEU A 469 -14.18 -19.57 2.37
N ARG A 470 -15.01 -20.62 2.32
CA ARG A 470 -15.28 -21.37 1.09
C ARG A 470 -16.24 -20.63 0.15
N ASP A 471 -17.37 -20.17 0.67
CA ASP A 471 -18.50 -19.72 -0.16
C ASP A 471 -18.46 -18.20 -0.40
N TYR A 472 -18.05 -17.42 0.60
CA TYR A 472 -18.01 -15.96 0.51
C TYR A 472 -16.64 -15.42 0.10
N TYR A 473 -15.53 -15.96 0.62
CA TYR A 473 -14.20 -15.56 0.16
C TYR A 473 -13.77 -16.30 -1.10
N GLN A 474 -14.39 -17.45 -1.41
CA GLN A 474 -14.02 -18.31 -2.53
C GLN A 474 -12.58 -18.83 -2.43
N LEU A 475 -12.14 -19.15 -1.21
CA LEU A 475 -10.87 -19.85 -1.00
C LEU A 475 -11.04 -21.34 -1.30
N ASN A 476 -10.11 -21.89 -2.08
CA ASN A 476 -9.91 -23.33 -2.20
C ASN A 476 -9.31 -23.85 -0.89
N MET A 477 -10.18 -24.27 0.02
CA MET A 477 -9.79 -24.72 1.36
C MET A 477 -8.76 -25.87 1.29
N GLY A 478 -7.63 -25.69 1.97
CA GLY A 478 -6.48 -26.61 1.97
C GLY A 478 -5.51 -26.44 0.81
N ALA A 479 -5.82 -25.58 -0.17
CA ALA A 479 -4.94 -25.23 -1.28
C ALA A 479 -4.44 -23.79 -1.20
N ASP A 480 -5.33 -22.83 -0.93
CA ASP A 480 -4.97 -21.40 -0.90
C ASP A 480 -4.47 -20.94 0.47
N ASN A 481 -4.92 -21.59 1.54
CA ASN A 481 -4.72 -21.23 2.94
C ASN A 481 -3.84 -22.26 3.68
N MET A 482 -3.66 -22.10 5.01
CA MET A 482 -2.92 -23.01 5.90
C MET A 482 -1.37 -22.90 5.77
N ASP A 483 -0.62 -23.91 6.24
CA ASP A 483 0.85 -23.95 6.11
C ASP A 483 1.27 -24.02 4.66
N ILE A 484 2.49 -23.57 4.39
CA ILE A 484 3.19 -23.99 3.17
C ILE A 484 3.60 -25.47 3.23
N LYS A 485 3.96 -25.98 4.42
CA LYS A 485 4.36 -27.37 4.59
C LYS A 485 3.18 -28.31 4.33
N GLY A 486 3.31 -29.14 3.30
CA GLY A 486 2.27 -30.06 2.86
C GLY A 486 1.20 -29.44 1.97
N SER A 487 1.28 -28.14 1.65
CA SER A 487 0.38 -27.49 0.70
C SER A 487 0.57 -28.05 -0.72
N PRO A 488 -0.41 -27.86 -1.61
CA PRO A 488 -0.26 -28.21 -3.03
C PRO A 488 0.90 -27.44 -3.69
N ASP A 489 1.11 -26.16 -3.34
CA ASP A 489 2.24 -25.37 -3.84
C ASP A 489 3.59 -26.05 -3.54
N GLN A 490 3.81 -26.46 -2.29
CA GLN A 490 5.04 -27.15 -1.91
C GLN A 490 5.19 -28.51 -2.63
N LYS A 491 4.10 -29.27 -2.77
CA LYS A 491 4.15 -30.57 -3.47
C LYS A 491 4.56 -30.39 -4.93
N ARG A 492 3.89 -29.48 -5.66
CA ARG A 492 4.23 -29.15 -7.05
C ARG A 492 5.67 -28.67 -7.17
N TRP A 493 6.12 -27.81 -6.25
CA TRP A 493 7.50 -27.32 -6.26
C TRP A 493 8.53 -28.43 -6.10
N LYS A 494 8.34 -29.33 -5.13
CA LYS A 494 9.23 -30.48 -4.93
C LYS A 494 9.26 -31.42 -6.13
N GLU A 495 8.12 -31.63 -6.78
CA GLU A 495 8.04 -32.41 -8.02
C GLU A 495 8.86 -31.76 -9.14
N TRP A 496 8.70 -30.46 -9.37
CA TRP A 496 9.48 -29.73 -10.41
C TRP A 496 10.97 -29.71 -10.14
N LYS A 497 11.38 -29.65 -8.86
CA LYS A 497 12.79 -29.66 -8.46
C LYS A 497 13.38 -31.07 -8.33
N GLY A 498 12.58 -32.12 -8.49
CA GLY A 498 13.04 -33.52 -8.38
C GLY A 498 13.44 -33.93 -6.97
N VAL A 499 12.81 -33.34 -5.94
CA VAL A 499 13.09 -33.57 -4.51
C VAL A 499 11.84 -34.05 -3.74
N ALA A 500 10.83 -34.54 -4.46
CA ALA A 500 9.56 -35.04 -3.94
C ALA A 500 9.67 -36.36 -3.19
#